data_AF-A0A6I7M019-F1
#
_entry.id   AF-A0A6I7M019-F1
#
_cell.length_a   1.000
_cell.length_b   1.000
_cell.length_c   1.000
_cell.angle_alpha   90.00
_cell.angle_beta   90.00
_cell.angle_gamma   90.00
#
_symmetry.space_group_name_H-M   'P 1'
#
loop_
_entity.id
_entity.type
_entity.pdbx_description
1 polymer ?
#
loop_
_entity_poly.entity_id
_entity_poly.type
_entity_poly.pdbx_seq_one_letter_code
_entity_poly.pdbx_strand_id
1 'polypeptide(L)'
;MAKVFSITLLYFTTLLIFNFSEATIIADHSVIGEFNLIPDSVLNQVKTEFNIFYGHTSHGSQIITGMSMLRDENPIYDFNNGDGTLAISEYGDDLGADGDTSWVPITRDVLNQPGNEINMVVWSWCGGVSWTSEANIGVYLDAFAQLEQEFPNVIFIYMTGHLDGSGIDGNLHLRNNQIRQYCLEHDKILFDFADIESFDPDGGYYPDGTDACEWCYNWCASHTCPSCGDCAHSHCFNCYQKGKVFWWLLARNSGWNAVSAGCGDINSDGLLNILDISFLINYLYKNGPAPADINNADVNNSGNLNILDVSSLIKYLYKSGPALNCP
;
A
#
# COMPACT_ATOMS: atom_id res chain seq x y z
N MET A 1 56.16 36.13 -32.39
CA MET A 1 54.72 36.30 -32.09
C MET A 1 54.06 34.93 -32.10
N ALA A 2 53.90 34.31 -30.92
CA ALA A 2 53.19 33.03 -30.79
C ALA A 2 51.70 33.34 -30.56
N LYS A 3 50.83 32.84 -31.44
CA LYS A 3 49.37 32.92 -31.27
C LYS A 3 48.94 31.85 -30.27
N VAL A 4 48.37 32.27 -29.14
CA VAL A 4 47.70 31.39 -28.18
C VAL A 4 46.27 31.15 -28.67
N PHE A 5 45.92 29.91 -28.97
CA PHE A 5 44.53 29.50 -29.22
C PHE A 5 43.90 29.16 -27.87
N SER A 6 42.85 29.89 -27.50
CA SER A 6 42.01 29.60 -26.33
C SER A 6 40.99 28.53 -26.71
N ILE A 7 41.05 27.36 -26.08
CA ILE A 7 40.05 26.29 -26.21
C ILE A 7 39.01 26.52 -25.12
N THR A 8 37.82 26.96 -25.50
CA THR A 8 36.67 27.07 -24.60
C THR A 8 36.02 25.70 -24.48
N LEU A 9 36.15 25.06 -23.32
CA LEU A 9 35.53 23.77 -23.04
C LEU A 9 34.05 24.00 -22.66
N LEU A 10 33.11 23.62 -23.54
CA LEU A 10 31.69 23.60 -23.22
C LEU A 10 31.39 22.36 -22.35
N TYR A 11 31.00 22.58 -21.10
CA TYR A 11 30.44 21.52 -20.25
C TYR A 11 28.96 21.32 -20.60
N PHE A 12 28.64 20.22 -21.28
CA PHE A 12 27.27 19.71 -21.36
C PHE A 12 26.97 18.99 -20.05
N THR A 13 26.22 19.62 -19.14
CA THR A 13 25.59 18.94 -18.01
C THR A 13 24.40 18.15 -18.56
N THR A 14 24.59 16.86 -18.82
CA THR A 14 23.48 15.92 -18.94
C THR A 14 22.78 15.84 -17.60
N LEU A 15 21.59 16.44 -17.50
CA LEU A 15 20.67 16.24 -16.39
C LEU A 15 20.20 14.78 -16.47
N LEU A 16 20.81 13.90 -15.69
CA LEU A 16 20.29 12.55 -15.46
C LEU A 16 18.98 12.72 -14.68
N ILE A 17 17.85 12.64 -15.39
CA ILE A 17 16.55 12.44 -14.77
C ILE A 17 16.59 11.00 -14.25
N PHE A 18 16.83 10.85 -12.95
CA PHE A 18 16.56 9.58 -12.28
C PHE A 18 15.04 9.43 -12.23
N ASN A 19 14.49 8.57 -13.08
CA ASN A 19 13.16 8.04 -12.85
C ASN A 19 13.26 7.21 -11.57
N PHE A 20 12.74 7.74 -10.47
CA PHE A 20 12.44 6.94 -9.30
C PHE A 20 11.27 6.04 -9.71
N SER A 21 11.53 4.74 -9.87
CA SER A 21 10.47 3.74 -9.80
C SER A 21 10.14 3.63 -8.31
N GLU A 22 8.91 4.00 -7.94
CA GLU A 22 8.39 3.66 -6.62
C GLU A 22 8.26 2.14 -6.56
N ALA A 23 8.72 1.52 -5.48
CA ALA A 23 8.61 0.07 -5.35
C ALA A 23 7.13 -0.33 -5.28
N THR A 24 6.76 -1.44 -5.94
CA THR A 24 5.42 -2.03 -5.84
C THR A 24 4.98 -2.15 -4.37
N ILE A 25 3.79 -1.67 -4.04
CA ILE A 25 3.19 -1.85 -2.71
C ILE A 25 2.05 -2.87 -2.86
N ILE A 26 2.21 -4.02 -2.22
CA ILE A 26 1.18 -5.06 -2.17
C ILE A 26 0.65 -5.15 -0.74
N ALA A 27 -0.61 -4.81 -0.55
CA ALA A 27 -1.31 -4.91 0.72
C ALA A 27 -2.19 -6.17 0.72
N ASP A 28 -1.63 -7.26 1.23
CA ASP A 28 -2.19 -8.62 1.22
C ASP A 28 -2.27 -9.21 2.65
N HIS A 29 -2.47 -10.51 2.83
CA HIS A 29 -2.53 -11.10 4.17
C HIS A 29 -1.23 -10.95 4.98
N SER A 30 -0.08 -10.90 4.32
CA SER A 30 1.24 -10.97 4.96
C SER A 30 1.54 -9.73 5.82
N VAL A 31 0.92 -8.60 5.50
CA VAL A 31 1.16 -7.31 6.17
C VAL A 31 0.28 -7.10 7.41
N ILE A 32 -0.68 -7.99 7.66
CA ILE A 32 -1.60 -7.92 8.81
C ILE A 32 -0.84 -7.89 10.14
N GLY A 33 0.29 -8.60 10.22
CA GLY A 33 1.15 -8.63 11.40
C GLY A 33 1.88 -7.32 11.65
N GLU A 34 2.10 -6.52 10.60
CA GLU A 34 2.79 -5.23 10.68
C GLU A 34 1.87 -4.08 11.08
N PHE A 35 0.54 -4.26 11.06
CA PHE A 35 -0.43 -3.22 11.43
C PHE A 35 -0.14 -2.61 12.82
N ASN A 36 0.22 -3.44 13.80
CA ASN A 36 0.52 -2.96 15.16
C ASN A 36 1.87 -2.23 15.26
N LEU A 37 2.67 -2.21 14.19
CA LEU A 37 3.95 -1.51 14.13
C LEU A 37 3.79 -0.07 13.62
N ILE A 38 2.60 0.33 13.16
CA ILE A 38 2.35 1.69 12.66
C ILE A 38 2.32 2.66 13.86
N PRO A 39 3.26 3.62 13.95
CA PRO A 39 3.27 4.58 15.05
C PRO A 39 2.09 5.56 14.97
N ASP A 40 1.63 6.08 16.11
CA ASP A 40 0.59 7.12 16.17
C ASP A 40 0.97 8.37 15.35
N SER A 41 2.27 8.71 15.26
CA SER A 41 2.74 9.83 14.42
C SER A 41 2.42 9.61 12.94
N VAL A 42 2.61 8.38 12.44
CA VAL A 42 2.28 7.98 11.07
C VAL A 42 0.77 7.98 10.86
N LEU A 43 -0.01 7.45 11.81
CA LEU A 43 -1.47 7.48 11.72
C LEU A 43 -2.01 8.92 11.66
N ASN A 44 -1.41 9.85 12.42
CA ASN A 44 -1.77 11.25 12.35
C ASN A 44 -1.32 11.91 11.04
N GLN A 45 -0.14 11.55 10.51
CA GLN A 45 0.32 12.00 9.20
C GLN A 45 -0.67 11.56 8.11
N VAL A 46 -1.03 10.27 8.06
CA VAL A 46 -1.99 9.69 7.11
C VAL A 46 -3.29 10.49 7.04
N LYS A 47 -3.86 10.85 8.20
CA LYS A 47 -5.10 11.63 8.28
C LYS A 47 -5.00 13.04 7.69
N THR A 48 -3.81 13.64 7.73
CA THR A 48 -3.56 14.97 7.17
C THR A 48 -3.10 14.94 5.72
N GLU A 49 -2.52 13.82 5.30
CA GLU A 49 -1.91 13.68 3.98
C GLU A 49 -2.91 13.20 2.94
N PHE A 50 -3.84 12.32 3.29
CA PHE A 50 -4.74 11.70 2.32
C PHE A 50 -6.18 12.19 2.41
N ASN A 51 -6.72 12.54 1.24
CA ASN A 51 -8.14 12.69 0.98
C ASN A 51 -8.53 11.65 -0.06
N ILE A 52 -9.34 10.68 0.34
CA ILE A 52 -9.59 9.47 -0.43
C ILE A 52 -10.95 9.58 -1.12
N PHE A 53 -11.00 9.25 -2.40
CA PHE A 53 -12.25 8.92 -3.10
C PHE A 53 -12.36 7.41 -3.22
N TYR A 54 -13.42 6.84 -2.64
CA TYR A 54 -13.62 5.39 -2.62
C TYR A 54 -14.96 5.00 -3.24
N GLY A 55 -14.92 4.46 -4.45
CA GLY A 55 -16.10 3.89 -5.11
C GLY A 55 -16.30 2.43 -4.76
N HIS A 56 -17.41 2.10 -4.11
CA HIS A 56 -17.76 0.72 -3.80
C HIS A 56 -19.26 0.45 -3.64
N THR A 57 -19.59 -0.83 -3.74
CA THR A 57 -20.88 -1.41 -3.30
C THR A 57 -20.67 -2.32 -2.09
N SER A 58 -21.36 -3.46 -2.02
CA SER A 58 -21.42 -4.29 -0.81
C SER A 58 -20.06 -4.87 -0.43
N HIS A 59 -19.29 -5.46 -1.34
CA HIS A 59 -18.02 -6.07 -0.98
C HIS A 59 -16.97 -5.04 -0.58
N GLY A 60 -16.86 -3.90 -1.26
CA GLY A 60 -15.94 -2.84 -0.83
C GLY A 60 -16.31 -2.21 0.53
N SER A 61 -17.60 -2.20 0.90
CA SER A 61 -18.03 -1.73 2.24
C SER A 61 -17.43 -2.53 3.40
N GLN A 62 -16.87 -3.72 3.12
CA GLN A 62 -16.16 -4.52 4.11
C GLN A 62 -14.91 -3.80 4.65
N ILE A 63 -14.21 -3.00 3.83
CA ILE A 63 -13.06 -2.19 4.27
C ILE A 63 -13.54 -1.13 5.28
N ILE A 64 -14.60 -0.40 4.94
CA ILE A 64 -15.18 0.65 5.82
C ILE A 64 -15.70 0.05 7.13
N THR A 65 -16.32 -1.14 7.06
CA THR A 65 -16.74 -1.89 8.26
C THR A 65 -15.53 -2.23 9.13
N GLY A 66 -14.45 -2.77 8.55
CA GLY A 66 -13.21 -3.07 9.27
C GLY A 66 -12.57 -1.85 9.90
N MET A 67 -12.49 -0.74 9.17
CA MET A 67 -11.99 0.53 9.69
C MET A 67 -12.85 1.05 10.85
N SER A 68 -14.17 0.89 10.77
CA SER A 68 -15.09 1.28 11.85
C SER A 68 -14.87 0.45 13.12
N MET A 69 -14.63 -0.86 12.98
CA MET A 69 -14.29 -1.72 14.11
C MET A 69 -13.00 -1.24 14.81
N LEU A 70 -11.96 -0.91 14.02
CA LEU A 70 -10.70 -0.38 14.56
C LEU A 70 -10.88 0.96 15.26
N ARG A 71 -11.70 1.88 14.71
CA ARG A 71 -12.05 3.15 15.37
C ARG A 71 -12.73 2.91 16.72
N ASP A 72 -13.67 1.98 16.77
CA ASP A 72 -14.43 1.68 17.99
C ASP A 72 -13.54 1.06 19.08
N GLU A 73 -12.44 0.38 18.70
CA GLU A 73 -11.39 -0.08 19.60
C GLU A 73 -10.44 1.04 20.04
N ASN A 74 -10.00 1.88 19.10
CA ASN A 74 -9.09 3.00 19.36
C ASN A 74 -9.40 4.20 18.44
N PRO A 75 -9.77 5.37 19.00
CA PRO A 75 -10.04 6.59 18.22
C PRO A 75 -8.87 7.11 17.38
N ILE A 76 -7.65 6.59 17.52
CA ILE A 76 -6.56 6.90 16.59
C ILE A 76 -6.88 6.48 15.15
N TYR A 77 -7.82 5.54 14.93
CA TYR A 77 -8.26 5.10 13.60
C TYR A 77 -9.53 5.82 13.12
N ASP A 78 -9.86 6.99 13.69
CA ASP A 78 -11.07 7.72 13.31
C ASP A 78 -11.00 8.32 11.89
N PHE A 79 -12.15 8.29 11.20
CA PHE A 79 -12.34 8.74 9.82
C PHE A 79 -13.76 9.29 9.65
N ASN A 80 -13.93 10.28 8.77
CA ASN A 80 -15.21 10.93 8.47
C ASN A 80 -15.97 11.46 9.71
N ASN A 81 -15.26 11.86 10.77
CA ASN A 81 -15.83 12.33 12.04
C ASN A 81 -15.36 13.75 12.40
N GLY A 82 -15.08 14.57 11.38
CA GLY A 82 -14.69 15.98 11.51
C GLY A 82 -13.19 16.21 11.47
N ASP A 83 -12.77 17.39 11.94
CA ASP A 83 -11.39 17.86 11.86
C ASP A 83 -10.40 16.91 12.53
N GLY A 84 -9.28 16.63 11.86
CA GLY A 84 -8.23 15.75 12.37
C GLY A 84 -8.53 14.26 12.24
N THR A 85 -9.54 13.87 11.45
CA THR A 85 -9.84 12.48 11.08
C THR A 85 -9.53 12.24 9.61
N LEU A 86 -9.32 10.98 9.20
CA LEU A 86 -9.06 10.65 7.80
C LEU A 86 -10.31 10.95 6.96
N ALA A 87 -10.13 11.62 5.82
CA ALA A 87 -11.22 11.96 4.91
C ALA A 87 -11.39 10.88 3.83
N ILE A 88 -12.56 10.24 3.80
CA ILE A 88 -12.94 9.25 2.78
C ILE A 88 -14.30 9.65 2.20
N SER A 89 -14.31 10.06 0.93
CA SER A 89 -15.52 10.30 0.16
C SER A 89 -15.98 9.00 -0.49
N GLU A 90 -16.95 8.33 0.13
CA GLU A 90 -17.57 7.12 -0.41
C GLU A 90 -18.51 7.45 -1.58
N TYR A 91 -18.47 6.63 -2.63
CA TYR A 91 -19.37 6.69 -3.79
C TYR A 91 -20.02 5.34 -4.04
N GLY A 92 -21.36 5.31 -4.11
CA GLY A 92 -22.15 4.09 -4.21
C GLY A 92 -22.24 3.53 -5.63
N ASP A 93 -21.13 2.98 -6.13
CA ASP A 93 -21.01 2.24 -7.39
C ASP A 93 -19.74 1.38 -7.34
N ASP A 94 -19.51 0.48 -8.29
CA ASP A 94 -18.30 -0.37 -8.31
C ASP A 94 -17.65 -0.46 -9.69
N LEU A 95 -16.57 -1.24 -9.81
CA LEU A 95 -15.85 -1.44 -11.07
C LEU A 95 -16.67 -2.16 -12.15
N GLY A 96 -17.85 -2.69 -11.80
CA GLY A 96 -18.74 -3.37 -12.71
C GLY A 96 -18.20 -4.72 -13.15
N ALA A 97 -18.58 -5.13 -14.37
CA ALA A 97 -18.13 -6.36 -14.98
C ALA A 97 -17.98 -6.18 -16.50
N ASP A 98 -17.39 -7.16 -17.17
CA ASP A 98 -17.39 -7.25 -18.63
C ASP A 98 -16.84 -6.02 -19.38
N GLY A 99 -15.85 -5.34 -18.81
CA GLY A 99 -15.19 -4.18 -19.42
C GLY A 99 -15.91 -2.86 -19.17
N ASP A 100 -16.76 -2.81 -18.13
CA ASP A 100 -17.36 -1.56 -17.67
C ASP A 100 -16.29 -0.52 -17.28
N THR A 101 -16.49 0.70 -17.76
CA THR A 101 -15.63 1.87 -17.53
C THR A 101 -16.46 3.09 -17.11
N SER A 102 -17.70 2.90 -16.69
CA SER A 102 -18.61 3.97 -16.21
C SER A 102 -18.07 4.71 -14.98
N TRP A 103 -17.25 4.04 -14.15
CA TRP A 103 -16.51 4.62 -13.04
C TRP A 103 -15.40 5.61 -13.45
N VAL A 104 -14.91 5.53 -14.70
CA VAL A 104 -13.84 6.41 -15.22
C VAL A 104 -14.30 7.87 -15.37
N PRO A 105 -15.39 8.21 -16.08
CA PRO A 105 -15.87 9.59 -16.15
C PRO A 105 -16.24 10.13 -14.76
N ILE A 106 -16.80 9.32 -13.86
CA ILE A 106 -17.08 9.72 -12.47
C ILE A 106 -15.79 10.15 -11.77
N THR A 107 -14.73 9.35 -11.89
CA THR A 107 -13.42 9.65 -11.32
C THR A 107 -12.86 10.96 -11.88
N ARG A 108 -12.92 11.16 -13.21
CA ARG A 108 -12.48 12.41 -13.85
C ARG A 108 -13.29 13.60 -13.37
N ASP A 109 -14.61 13.47 -13.25
CA ASP A 109 -15.48 14.55 -12.84
C ASP A 109 -15.18 15.01 -11.41
N VAL A 110 -14.90 14.07 -10.51
CA VAL A 110 -14.50 14.35 -9.13
C VAL A 110 -13.13 15.03 -9.09
N LEU A 111 -12.12 14.46 -9.76
CA LEU A 111 -10.74 14.98 -9.72
C LEU A 111 -10.58 16.36 -10.38
N ASN A 112 -11.42 16.67 -11.37
CA ASN A 112 -11.41 17.98 -12.05
C ASN A 112 -12.27 19.05 -11.34
N GLN A 113 -12.96 18.75 -10.24
CA GLN A 113 -13.72 19.77 -9.53
C GLN A 113 -12.80 20.90 -9.03
N PRO A 114 -13.17 22.18 -9.21
CA PRO A 114 -12.41 23.28 -8.66
C PRO A 114 -12.29 23.18 -7.13
N GLY A 115 -11.05 23.18 -6.62
CA GLY A 115 -10.79 23.04 -5.18
C GLY A 115 -10.88 21.61 -4.65
N ASN A 116 -10.91 20.60 -5.53
CA ASN A 116 -10.75 19.21 -5.12
C ASN A 116 -9.39 18.99 -4.44
N GLU A 117 -9.41 18.33 -3.28
CA GLU A 117 -8.22 17.97 -2.51
C GLU A 117 -7.96 16.45 -2.53
N ILE A 118 -8.77 15.66 -3.25
CA ILE A 118 -8.57 14.21 -3.39
C ILE A 118 -7.24 13.93 -4.07
N ASN A 119 -6.43 13.12 -3.40
CA ASN A 119 -5.11 12.68 -3.86
C ASN A 119 -4.93 11.16 -3.80
N MET A 120 -5.98 10.42 -3.46
CA MET A 120 -6.00 8.95 -3.54
C MET A 120 -7.35 8.46 -4.05
N VAL A 121 -7.34 7.54 -5.00
CA VAL A 121 -8.53 6.93 -5.59
C VAL A 121 -8.47 5.42 -5.40
N VAL A 122 -9.57 4.88 -4.89
CA VAL A 122 -9.80 3.44 -4.75
C VAL A 122 -11.14 3.13 -5.40
N TRP A 123 -11.20 2.06 -6.17
CA TRP A 123 -12.44 1.47 -6.63
C TRP A 123 -12.42 -0.02 -6.32
N SER A 124 -13.54 -0.54 -5.79
CA SER A 124 -13.66 -1.97 -5.49
C SER A 124 -14.47 -2.70 -6.55
N TRP A 125 -14.27 -4.01 -6.63
CA TRP A 125 -15.20 -4.91 -7.29
C TRP A 125 -16.30 -5.36 -6.31
N CYS A 126 -17.50 -5.56 -6.81
CA CYS A 126 -18.43 -6.53 -6.21
C CYS A 126 -18.08 -7.92 -6.76
N GLY A 127 -18.93 -8.55 -7.56
CA GLY A 127 -18.64 -9.87 -8.14
C GLY A 127 -17.96 -9.88 -9.51
N GLY A 128 -17.76 -8.73 -10.16
CA GLY A 128 -17.45 -8.67 -11.60
C GLY A 128 -16.26 -9.50 -12.06
N VAL A 129 -15.23 -9.63 -11.22
CA VAL A 129 -14.03 -10.44 -11.54
C VAL A 129 -14.35 -11.93 -11.70
N SER A 130 -15.38 -12.44 -11.03
CA SER A 130 -15.72 -13.88 -11.04
C SER A 130 -16.03 -14.41 -12.43
N TRP A 131 -16.69 -13.61 -13.29
CA TRP A 131 -17.13 -14.07 -14.62
C TRP A 131 -16.56 -13.27 -15.79
N THR A 132 -15.85 -12.17 -15.53
CA THR A 132 -15.26 -11.36 -16.60
C THR A 132 -14.12 -12.09 -17.31
N SER A 133 -13.88 -11.72 -18.57
CA SER A 133 -12.83 -12.31 -19.41
C SER A 133 -11.45 -11.68 -19.16
N GLU A 134 -10.40 -12.36 -19.60
CA GLU A 134 -9.01 -11.84 -19.59
C GLU A 134 -8.89 -10.47 -20.27
N ALA A 135 -9.55 -10.32 -21.43
CA ALA A 135 -9.54 -9.08 -22.19
C ALA A 135 -10.22 -7.93 -21.42
N ASN A 136 -11.27 -8.23 -20.66
CA ASN A 136 -12.02 -7.25 -19.89
C ASN A 136 -11.30 -6.84 -18.60
N ILE A 137 -10.48 -7.72 -18.00
CA ILE A 137 -9.50 -7.28 -16.97
C ILE A 137 -8.48 -6.33 -17.60
N GLY A 138 -8.04 -6.60 -18.83
CA GLY A 138 -7.20 -5.68 -19.59
C GLY A 138 -7.80 -4.27 -19.71
N VAL A 139 -9.11 -4.16 -19.99
CA VAL A 139 -9.81 -2.87 -20.04
C VAL A 139 -9.76 -2.12 -18.70
N TYR A 140 -9.93 -2.81 -17.58
CA TYR A 140 -9.79 -2.21 -16.25
C TYR A 140 -8.37 -1.67 -16.01
N LEU A 141 -7.36 -2.49 -16.32
CA LEU A 141 -5.95 -2.13 -16.12
C LEU A 141 -5.54 -0.94 -17.01
N ASP A 142 -5.95 -0.94 -18.28
CA ASP A 142 -5.69 0.15 -19.22
C ASP A 142 -6.38 1.45 -18.78
N ALA A 143 -7.62 1.35 -18.26
CA ALA A 143 -8.37 2.51 -17.77
C ALA A 143 -7.72 3.15 -16.52
N PHE A 144 -7.30 2.33 -15.55
CA PHE A 144 -6.55 2.82 -14.39
C PHE A 144 -5.22 3.45 -14.80
N ALA A 145 -4.46 2.79 -15.69
CA ALA A 145 -3.19 3.32 -16.19
C ALA A 145 -3.35 4.64 -16.96
N GLN A 146 -4.48 4.83 -17.65
CA GLN A 146 -4.81 6.09 -18.30
C GLN A 146 -5.10 7.18 -17.26
N LEU A 147 -5.85 6.89 -16.20
CA LEU A 147 -6.12 7.86 -15.13
C LEU A 147 -4.84 8.27 -14.40
N GLU A 148 -3.92 7.34 -14.13
CA GLU A 148 -2.61 7.66 -13.55
C GLU A 148 -1.81 8.64 -14.43
N GLN A 149 -1.89 8.51 -15.76
CA GLN A 149 -1.24 9.44 -16.69
C GLN A 149 -1.91 10.82 -16.72
N GLU A 150 -3.24 10.85 -16.58
CA GLU A 150 -4.02 12.10 -16.57
C GLU A 150 -3.88 12.86 -15.25
N PHE A 151 -3.72 12.16 -14.13
CA PHE A 151 -3.65 12.71 -12.77
C PHE A 151 -2.38 12.25 -12.04
N PRO A 152 -1.18 12.70 -12.44
CA PRO A 152 0.10 12.18 -11.92
C PRO A 152 0.38 12.49 -10.45
N ASN A 153 -0.44 13.33 -9.80
CA ASN A 153 -0.34 13.65 -8.37
C ASN A 153 -1.40 12.92 -7.53
N VAL A 154 -2.16 12.01 -8.13
CA VAL A 154 -3.18 11.20 -7.46
C VAL A 154 -2.69 9.75 -7.42
N ILE A 155 -2.74 9.15 -6.23
CA ILE A 155 -2.43 7.74 -6.02
C ILE A 155 -3.64 6.90 -6.45
N PHE A 156 -3.43 5.92 -7.32
CA PHE A 156 -4.48 4.98 -7.73
C PHE A 156 -4.20 3.59 -7.17
N ILE A 157 -5.12 3.08 -6.35
CA ILE A 157 -5.02 1.77 -5.72
C ILE A 157 -5.75 0.75 -6.59
N TYR A 158 -5.02 -0.21 -7.14
CA TYR A 158 -5.56 -1.37 -7.84
C TYR A 158 -6.13 -2.36 -6.83
N MET A 159 -7.09 -3.19 -7.23
CA MET A 159 -7.75 -4.13 -6.31
C MET A 159 -8.11 -5.45 -7.01
N THR A 160 -7.91 -6.57 -6.32
CA THR A 160 -8.44 -7.89 -6.72
C THR A 160 -9.93 -8.04 -6.33
N GLY A 161 -10.64 -8.97 -6.95
CA GLY A 161 -12.01 -9.33 -6.52
C GLY A 161 -12.04 -10.11 -5.21
N HIS A 162 -13.23 -10.39 -4.68
CA HIS A 162 -13.43 -11.30 -3.54
C HIS A 162 -13.40 -12.77 -3.97
N LEU A 163 -13.16 -13.70 -3.05
CA LEU A 163 -13.27 -15.15 -3.26
C LEU A 163 -14.71 -15.59 -3.53
N ASP A 164 -14.88 -16.58 -4.41
CA ASP A 164 -16.20 -17.13 -4.80
C ASP A 164 -16.28 -18.66 -4.69
N GLY A 165 -15.27 -19.31 -4.12
CA GLY A 165 -15.20 -20.76 -3.97
C GLY A 165 -14.89 -21.55 -5.25
N SER A 166 -14.58 -20.88 -6.36
CA SER A 166 -14.23 -21.56 -7.62
C SER A 166 -12.82 -22.18 -7.61
N GLY A 167 -11.99 -21.85 -6.61
CA GLY A 167 -10.69 -22.44 -6.39
C GLY A 167 -9.59 -21.96 -7.35
N ILE A 168 -8.41 -22.58 -7.25
CA ILE A 168 -7.21 -22.17 -8.02
C ILE A 168 -7.37 -22.28 -9.54
N ASP A 169 -8.23 -23.19 -10.01
CA ASP A 169 -8.51 -23.38 -11.44
C ASP A 169 -9.70 -22.52 -11.93
N GLY A 170 -10.35 -21.79 -11.01
CA GLY A 170 -11.49 -20.93 -11.28
C GLY A 170 -11.13 -19.66 -12.03
N ASN A 171 -12.09 -19.12 -12.81
CA ASN A 171 -11.86 -17.90 -13.58
C ASN A 171 -11.45 -16.73 -12.67
N LEU A 172 -12.13 -16.55 -11.53
CA LEU A 172 -11.79 -15.53 -10.55
C LEU A 172 -10.31 -15.57 -10.16
N HIS A 173 -9.78 -16.74 -9.80
CA HIS A 173 -8.39 -16.88 -9.39
C HIS A 173 -7.43 -16.47 -10.51
N LEU A 174 -7.71 -16.91 -11.74
CA LEU A 174 -6.91 -16.55 -12.92
C LEU A 174 -6.95 -15.04 -13.21
N ARG A 175 -8.11 -14.40 -13.04
CA ARG A 175 -8.28 -12.94 -13.25
C ARG A 175 -7.65 -12.12 -12.12
N ASN A 176 -7.76 -12.55 -10.86
CA ASN A 176 -7.04 -11.93 -9.75
C ASN A 176 -5.52 -12.03 -9.93
N ASN A 177 -5.01 -13.18 -10.38
CA ASN A 177 -3.58 -13.32 -10.70
C ASN A 177 -3.15 -12.44 -11.86
N GLN A 178 -4.00 -12.21 -12.85
CA GLN A 178 -3.72 -11.25 -13.93
C GLN A 178 -3.53 -9.82 -13.38
N ILE A 179 -4.39 -9.38 -12.45
CA ILE A 179 -4.26 -8.07 -11.78
C ILE A 179 -2.97 -8.01 -10.95
N ARG A 180 -2.67 -9.06 -10.16
CA ARG A 180 -1.44 -9.16 -9.36
C ARG A 180 -0.19 -9.05 -10.22
N GLN A 181 -0.12 -9.81 -11.31
CA GLN A 181 1.02 -9.79 -12.22
C GLN A 181 1.19 -8.42 -12.86
N TYR A 182 0.11 -7.79 -13.31
CA TYR A 182 0.19 -6.42 -13.83
C TYR A 182 0.75 -5.44 -12.80
N CYS A 183 0.29 -5.53 -11.54
CA CYS A 183 0.80 -4.64 -10.49
C CYS A 183 2.28 -4.84 -10.22
N LEU A 184 2.76 -6.08 -10.19
CA LEU A 184 4.18 -6.42 -10.01
C LEU A 184 5.04 -5.97 -11.20
N GLU A 185 4.56 -6.12 -12.43
CA GLU A 185 5.31 -5.78 -13.64
C GLU A 185 5.39 -4.26 -13.90
N HIS A 186 4.43 -3.50 -13.36
CA HIS A 186 4.28 -2.07 -13.60
C HIS A 186 4.42 -1.20 -12.35
N ASP A 187 5.01 -1.74 -11.28
CA ASP A 187 5.28 -1.02 -10.03
C ASP A 187 4.03 -0.36 -9.42
N LYS A 188 2.88 -1.06 -9.44
CA LYS A 188 1.61 -0.52 -8.96
C LYS A 188 1.38 -0.77 -7.47
N ILE A 189 0.38 -0.06 -6.94
CA ILE A 189 -0.11 -0.24 -5.59
C ILE A 189 -1.37 -1.11 -5.64
N LEU A 190 -1.35 -2.24 -4.94
CA LEU A 190 -2.43 -3.23 -4.93
C LEU A 190 -2.97 -3.41 -3.51
N PHE A 191 -4.29 -3.34 -3.37
CA PHE A 191 -5.03 -3.92 -2.24
C PHE A 191 -5.54 -5.30 -2.66
N ASP A 192 -4.94 -6.36 -2.12
CA ASP A 192 -5.23 -7.73 -2.54
C ASP A 192 -6.36 -8.34 -1.72
N PHE A 193 -7.58 -7.93 -2.06
CA PHE A 193 -8.81 -8.36 -1.41
C PHE A 193 -8.92 -9.89 -1.32
N ALA A 194 -8.78 -10.62 -2.44
CA ALA A 194 -8.88 -12.08 -2.46
C ALA A 194 -7.79 -12.76 -1.63
N ASP A 195 -6.58 -12.21 -1.61
CA ASP A 195 -5.49 -12.80 -0.84
C ASP A 195 -5.77 -12.69 0.67
N ILE A 196 -6.20 -11.52 1.16
CA ILE A 196 -6.60 -11.34 2.57
C ILE A 196 -7.67 -12.37 2.98
N GLU A 197 -8.61 -12.69 2.09
CA GLU A 197 -9.65 -13.70 2.34
C GLU A 197 -9.15 -15.14 2.29
N SER A 198 -7.99 -15.39 1.66
CA SER A 198 -7.46 -16.73 1.43
C SER A 198 -6.60 -17.25 2.57
N PHE A 199 -6.26 -16.42 3.57
CA PHE A 199 -5.31 -16.80 4.62
C PHE A 199 -5.83 -16.54 6.03
N ASP A 200 -5.70 -17.54 6.90
CA ASP A 200 -5.86 -17.32 8.33
C ASP A 200 -4.59 -16.68 8.95
N PRO A 201 -4.69 -16.13 10.18
CA PRO A 201 -3.54 -15.50 10.85
C PRO A 201 -2.35 -16.42 11.16
N ASP A 202 -2.51 -17.75 11.13
CA ASP A 202 -1.40 -18.71 11.28
C ASP A 202 -0.73 -19.05 9.93
N GLY A 203 -1.21 -18.45 8.83
CA GLY A 203 -0.72 -18.70 7.48
C GLY A 203 -1.36 -19.93 6.81
N GLY A 204 -2.45 -20.46 7.36
CA GLY A 204 -3.26 -21.47 6.69
C GLY A 204 -3.87 -20.91 5.42
N TYR A 205 -3.67 -21.59 4.28
CA TYR A 205 -4.14 -21.17 2.96
C TYR A 205 -5.42 -21.90 2.55
N TYR A 206 -6.44 -21.14 2.13
CA TYR A 206 -7.79 -21.58 1.78
C TYR A 206 -8.16 -21.13 0.35
N PRO A 207 -7.52 -21.69 -0.69
CA PRO A 207 -7.73 -21.25 -2.09
C PRO A 207 -9.16 -21.44 -2.60
N ASP A 208 -9.88 -22.41 -2.03
CA ASP A 208 -11.25 -22.76 -2.41
C ASP A 208 -12.29 -22.14 -1.44
N GLY A 209 -11.85 -21.19 -0.59
CA GLY A 209 -12.73 -20.45 0.30
C GLY A 209 -13.69 -19.53 -0.45
N THR A 210 -14.71 -19.04 0.26
CA THR A 210 -15.64 -18.03 -0.26
C THR A 210 -15.49 -16.72 0.50
N ASP A 211 -16.16 -15.68 0.02
CA ASP A 211 -16.30 -14.40 0.73
C ASP A 211 -16.95 -14.55 2.11
N ALA A 212 -17.67 -15.65 2.40
CA ALA A 212 -18.22 -15.94 3.73
C ALA A 212 -17.14 -16.14 4.82
N CYS A 213 -15.89 -16.38 4.43
CA CYS A 213 -14.76 -16.67 5.31
C CYS A 213 -15.04 -17.86 6.26
N GLU A 214 -15.17 -19.07 5.73
CA GLU A 214 -15.45 -20.27 6.53
C GLU A 214 -14.37 -20.54 7.58
N TRP A 215 -13.10 -20.28 7.23
CA TRP A 215 -11.99 -20.42 8.17
C TRP A 215 -12.09 -19.45 9.35
N CYS A 216 -12.70 -18.26 9.17
CA CYS A 216 -12.90 -17.32 10.26
C CYS A 216 -13.70 -17.94 11.42
N TYR A 217 -14.75 -18.71 11.12
CA TYR A 217 -15.56 -19.36 12.17
C TYR A 217 -14.74 -20.34 13.01
N ASN A 218 -13.92 -21.16 12.34
CA ASN A 218 -13.06 -22.14 13.00
C ASN A 218 -11.96 -21.45 13.82
N TRP A 219 -11.35 -20.41 13.25
CA TRP A 219 -10.31 -19.62 13.88
C TRP A 219 -10.82 -18.91 15.15
N CYS A 220 -11.97 -18.25 15.05
CA CYS A 220 -12.60 -17.50 16.14
C CYS A 220 -13.27 -18.39 17.19
N ALA A 221 -13.38 -19.71 16.95
CA ALA A 221 -13.81 -20.65 17.98
C ALA A 221 -12.73 -20.89 19.05
N SER A 222 -11.45 -20.70 18.70
CA SER A 222 -10.31 -20.86 19.61
C SER A 222 -9.56 -19.55 19.91
N HIS A 223 -9.82 -18.48 19.15
CA HIS A 223 -9.20 -17.17 19.32
C HIS A 223 -10.24 -16.07 19.59
N THR A 224 -9.80 -14.98 20.23
CA THR A 224 -10.66 -13.80 20.38
C THR A 224 -10.70 -13.05 19.07
N CYS A 225 -11.90 -12.86 18.54
CA CYS A 225 -12.15 -12.07 17.33
C CYS A 225 -13.13 -10.94 17.64
N PRO A 226 -12.88 -9.71 17.15
CA PRO A 226 -13.84 -8.63 17.28
C PRO A 226 -15.12 -8.94 16.49
N SER A 227 -16.26 -8.57 17.07
CA SER A 227 -17.58 -8.67 16.45
C SER A 227 -17.99 -7.35 15.85
N CYS A 228 -18.85 -7.40 14.84
CA CYS A 228 -19.47 -6.24 14.21
C CYS A 228 -20.98 -6.47 14.06
N GLY A 229 -21.73 -5.41 13.75
CA GLY A 229 -23.18 -5.54 13.49
C GLY A 229 -23.46 -6.38 12.25
N ASP A 230 -22.78 -6.05 11.15
CA ASP A 230 -22.80 -6.81 9.90
C ASP A 230 -21.51 -6.55 9.12
N CYS A 231 -21.10 -7.51 8.30
CA CYS A 231 -19.98 -7.44 7.37
C CYS A 231 -20.49 -8.04 6.06
N ALA A 232 -20.69 -7.21 5.03
CA ALA A 232 -21.43 -7.63 3.84
C ALA A 232 -20.87 -8.91 3.21
N HIS A 233 -21.68 -9.97 3.18
CA HIS A 233 -21.34 -11.30 2.64
C HIS A 233 -20.21 -12.05 3.36
N SER A 234 -19.66 -11.50 4.44
CA SER A 234 -18.45 -12.04 5.07
C SER A 234 -18.55 -12.11 6.59
N HIS A 235 -17.58 -12.80 7.20
CA HIS A 235 -17.43 -12.82 8.65
C HIS A 235 -16.79 -11.52 9.15
N CYS A 236 -17.25 -10.96 10.28
CA CYS A 236 -16.73 -9.70 10.83
C CYS A 236 -15.20 -9.68 11.00
N PHE A 237 -14.62 -10.82 11.37
CA PHE A 237 -13.16 -10.93 11.50
C PHE A 237 -12.43 -10.68 10.17
N ASN A 238 -13.01 -11.07 9.04
CA ASN A 238 -12.42 -10.81 7.74
C ASN A 238 -12.47 -9.30 7.38
N CYS A 239 -13.61 -8.64 7.64
CA CYS A 239 -13.72 -7.18 7.55
C CYS A 239 -12.64 -6.49 8.41
N TYR A 240 -12.50 -6.91 9.67
CA TYR A 240 -11.50 -6.38 10.59
C TYR A 240 -10.07 -6.46 10.03
N GLN A 241 -9.70 -7.61 9.46
CA GLN A 241 -8.40 -7.82 8.85
C GLN A 241 -8.19 -6.89 7.63
N LYS A 242 -9.20 -6.72 6.78
CA LYS A 242 -9.16 -5.76 5.66
C LYS A 242 -8.99 -4.32 6.12
N GLY A 243 -9.66 -3.93 7.20
CA GLY A 243 -9.47 -2.62 7.84
C GLY A 243 -8.02 -2.40 8.26
N LYS A 244 -7.40 -3.41 8.88
CA LYS A 244 -5.97 -3.35 9.28
C LYS A 244 -5.04 -3.19 8.08
N VAL A 245 -5.26 -4.00 7.05
CA VAL A 245 -4.44 -3.95 5.82
C VAL A 245 -4.62 -2.61 5.11
N PHE A 246 -5.81 -2.02 5.14
CA PHE A 246 -6.05 -0.72 4.52
C PHE A 246 -5.31 0.39 5.27
N TRP A 247 -5.35 0.42 6.60
CA TRP A 247 -4.52 1.35 7.38
C TRP A 247 -3.03 1.16 7.17
N TRP A 248 -2.56 -0.08 7.06
CA TRP A 248 -1.17 -0.38 6.68
C TRP A 248 -0.84 0.19 5.29
N LEU A 249 -1.73 -0.01 4.31
CA LEU A 249 -1.56 0.51 2.96
C LEU A 249 -1.44 2.04 2.95
N LEU A 250 -2.28 2.74 3.72
CA LEU A 250 -2.19 4.19 3.86
C LEU A 250 -0.87 4.62 4.51
N ALA A 251 -0.46 3.97 5.60
CA ALA A 251 0.82 4.26 6.25
C ALA A 251 2.00 4.06 5.28
N ARG A 252 2.02 2.96 4.53
CA ARG A 252 3.06 2.71 3.51
C ARG A 252 3.13 3.81 2.46
N ASN A 253 1.97 4.30 2.01
CA ASN A 253 1.90 5.38 1.04
C ASN A 253 2.29 6.75 1.63
N SER A 254 2.23 6.94 2.95
CA SER A 254 2.76 8.14 3.62
C SER A 254 4.29 8.10 3.80
N GLY A 255 4.96 7.09 3.23
CA GLY A 255 6.41 6.87 3.32
C GLY A 255 6.86 6.09 4.56
N TRP A 256 5.93 5.55 5.37
CA TRP A 256 6.30 4.68 6.48
C TRP A 256 6.83 3.33 5.97
N ASN A 257 7.91 2.86 6.59
CA ASN A 257 8.38 1.50 6.43
C ASN A 257 8.38 0.79 7.78
N ALA A 258 7.84 -0.43 7.82
CA ALA A 258 7.82 -1.24 9.03
C ALA A 258 9.26 -1.53 9.46
N VAL A 259 9.69 -0.79 10.48
CA VAL A 259 10.98 -0.95 11.10
C VAL A 259 10.85 -2.20 11.98
N SER A 260 11.42 -3.33 11.56
CA SER A 260 11.55 -4.46 12.48
C SER A 260 12.41 -3.98 13.66
N ALA A 261 11.77 -3.72 14.81
CA ALA A 261 12.40 -3.30 16.05
C ALA A 261 13.35 -2.07 15.97
N GLY A 262 13.05 -1.04 15.17
CA GLY A 262 13.92 0.14 15.03
C GLY A 262 15.11 -0.04 14.07
N CYS A 263 15.28 -1.23 13.49
CA CYS A 263 16.30 -1.49 12.50
C CYS A 263 16.20 -0.59 11.26
N GLY A 264 17.16 0.32 11.08
CA GLY A 264 17.20 1.30 10.00
C GLY A 264 16.68 2.69 10.36
N ASP A 265 16.01 2.86 11.51
CA ASP A 265 15.66 4.18 12.06
C ASP A 265 16.88 4.73 12.83
N ILE A 266 17.76 5.38 12.08
CA ILE A 266 19.10 5.81 12.52
C ILE A 266 19.02 7.20 13.15
N ASN A 267 18.07 8.03 12.70
CA ASN A 267 17.85 9.36 13.28
C ASN A 267 16.90 9.31 14.51
N SER A 268 16.27 8.16 14.79
CA SER A 268 15.37 7.90 15.91
C SER A 268 14.11 8.76 15.90
N ASP A 269 13.59 9.06 14.71
CA ASP A 269 12.33 9.79 14.51
C ASP A 269 11.10 8.85 14.37
N GLY A 270 11.33 7.53 14.39
CA GLY A 270 10.29 6.51 14.26
C GLY A 270 9.91 6.18 12.82
N LEU A 271 10.57 6.79 11.83
CA LEU A 271 10.33 6.59 10.41
C LEU A 271 11.61 6.11 9.74
N LEU A 272 11.52 5.00 9.01
CA LEU A 272 12.61 4.56 8.14
C LEU A 272 12.43 5.18 6.74
N ASN A 273 13.26 6.17 6.40
CA ASN A 273 13.20 6.93 5.15
C ASN A 273 14.58 7.46 4.68
N ILE A 274 14.59 8.41 3.72
CA ILE A 274 15.83 8.99 3.16
C ILE A 274 16.66 9.77 4.19
N LEU A 275 16.04 10.28 5.25
CA LEU A 275 16.71 11.01 6.32
C LEU A 275 17.62 10.10 7.14
N ASP A 276 17.31 8.81 7.28
CA ASP A 276 18.20 7.83 7.91
C ASP A 276 19.44 7.56 7.08
N ILE A 277 19.28 7.43 5.76
CA ILE A 277 20.40 7.33 4.82
C ILE A 277 21.28 8.57 4.92
N SER A 278 20.66 9.76 4.92
CA SER A 278 21.37 11.04 5.05
C SER A 278 22.12 11.12 6.38
N PHE A 279 21.47 10.71 7.48
CA PHE A 279 22.06 10.67 8.81
C PHE A 279 23.28 9.75 8.84
N LEU A 280 23.14 8.52 8.34
CA LEU A 280 24.21 7.52 8.32
C LEU A 280 25.41 7.99 7.48
N ILE A 281 25.17 8.57 6.30
CA ILE A 281 26.24 9.14 5.46
C ILE A 281 26.95 10.28 6.19
N ASN A 282 26.20 11.15 6.88
CA ASN A 282 26.79 12.26 7.62
C ASN A 282 27.65 11.75 8.79
N TYR A 283 27.19 10.74 9.52
CA TYR A 283 27.96 10.08 10.57
C TYR A 283 29.25 9.43 10.01
N LEU A 284 29.13 8.58 8.97
CA LEU A 284 30.25 7.83 8.41
C LEU A 284 31.30 8.71 7.72
N TYR A 285 30.88 9.78 7.03
CA TYR A 285 31.76 10.48 6.08
C TYR A 285 31.87 11.99 6.29
N LYS A 286 31.07 12.59 7.18
CA LYS A 286 31.04 14.06 7.37
C LYS A 286 31.17 14.52 8.82
N ASN A 287 31.65 13.66 9.71
CA ASN A 287 31.79 13.94 11.15
C ASN A 287 30.46 14.37 11.80
N GLY A 288 29.34 13.80 11.34
CA GLY A 288 28.04 13.96 11.98
C GLY A 288 27.97 13.28 13.35
N PRO A 289 26.90 13.54 14.12
CA PRO A 289 26.68 12.88 15.41
C PRO A 289 26.50 11.37 15.24
N ALA A 290 26.86 10.60 16.28
CA ALA A 290 26.59 9.16 16.31
C ALA A 290 25.08 8.89 16.45
N PRO A 291 24.56 7.80 15.86
CA PRO A 291 23.19 7.34 16.09
C PRO A 291 22.92 7.10 17.58
N ALA A 292 21.67 7.32 18.01
CA ALA A 292 21.27 7.09 19.40
C ALA A 292 21.37 5.61 19.78
N ASP A 293 20.98 4.73 18.87
CA ASP A 293 21.26 3.30 18.91
C ASP A 293 22.05 2.91 17.65
N ILE A 294 23.28 2.43 17.85
CA ILE A 294 24.14 2.04 16.74
C ILE A 294 23.71 0.71 16.12
N ASN A 295 22.97 -0.13 16.84
CA ASN A 295 22.46 -1.40 16.32
C ASN A 295 21.46 -1.15 15.19
N ASN A 296 20.67 -0.08 15.28
CA ASN A 296 19.75 0.33 14.21
C ASN A 296 20.47 0.70 12.91
N ALA A 297 21.77 0.98 12.95
CA ALA A 297 22.53 1.40 11.78
C ALA A 297 23.25 0.24 11.06
N ASP A 298 23.51 -0.89 11.72
CA ASP A 298 24.08 -2.11 11.13
C ASP A 298 22.97 -2.98 10.51
N VAL A 299 22.34 -2.45 9.46
CA VAL A 299 21.08 -2.98 8.91
C VAL A 299 21.23 -4.28 8.10
N ASN A 300 22.45 -4.79 7.98
CA ASN A 300 22.74 -6.09 7.38
C ASN A 300 23.33 -7.10 8.39
N ASN A 301 23.39 -6.75 9.68
CA ASN A 301 23.90 -7.56 10.78
C ASN A 301 25.30 -8.12 10.49
N SER A 302 26.17 -7.30 9.92
CA SER A 302 27.54 -7.70 9.58
C SER A 302 28.52 -7.46 10.72
N GLY A 303 28.10 -6.75 11.77
CA GLY A 303 28.94 -6.26 12.86
C GLY A 303 29.84 -5.08 12.44
N ASN A 304 29.68 -4.53 11.23
CA ASN A 304 30.54 -3.48 10.70
C ASN A 304 29.72 -2.37 10.06
N LEU A 305 29.65 -1.22 10.72
CA LEU A 305 28.94 -0.05 10.18
C LEU A 305 29.73 0.63 9.06
N ASN A 306 29.26 0.53 7.81
CA ASN A 306 29.94 1.04 6.62
C ASN A 306 28.99 1.34 5.43
N ILE A 307 29.54 1.54 4.23
CA ILE A 307 28.74 1.87 3.02
C ILE A 307 27.77 0.75 2.61
N LEU A 308 28.01 -0.49 3.03
CA LEU A 308 27.13 -1.61 2.73
C LEU A 308 25.78 -1.47 3.47
N ASP A 309 25.76 -0.86 4.65
CA ASP A 309 24.51 -0.55 5.38
C ASP A 309 23.70 0.51 4.65
N VAL A 310 24.38 1.57 4.17
CA VAL A 310 23.76 2.58 3.28
C VAL A 310 23.20 1.91 2.02
N SER A 311 23.96 0.98 1.42
CA SER A 311 23.49 0.25 0.25
C SER A 311 22.28 -0.64 0.55
N SER A 312 22.22 -1.27 1.72
CA SER A 312 21.11 -2.10 2.15
C SER A 312 19.86 -1.25 2.40
N LEU A 313 19.99 -0.11 3.09
CA LEU A 313 18.90 0.86 3.26
C LEU A 313 18.30 1.29 1.92
N ILE A 314 19.15 1.69 0.97
CA ILE A 314 18.68 2.10 -0.36
C ILE A 314 17.97 0.96 -1.09
N LYS A 315 18.50 -0.27 -0.97
CA LYS A 315 17.86 -1.43 -1.61
C LYS A 315 16.50 -1.71 -0.99
N TYR A 316 16.43 -1.72 0.34
CA TYR A 316 15.19 -1.95 1.07
C TYR A 316 14.14 -0.86 0.77
N LEU A 317 14.53 0.41 0.84
CA LEU A 317 13.62 1.54 0.64
C LEU A 317 13.18 1.74 -0.81
N TYR A 318 14.05 1.45 -1.79
CA TYR A 318 13.85 1.91 -3.17
C TYR A 318 14.09 0.86 -4.26
N LYS A 319 14.46 -0.37 -3.92
CA LYS A 319 14.81 -1.40 -4.93
C LYS A 319 14.31 -2.80 -4.55
N SER A 320 13.26 -2.89 -3.76
CA SER A 320 12.67 -4.17 -3.32
C SER A 320 13.72 -5.13 -2.74
N GLY A 321 14.67 -4.56 -1.97
CA GLY A 321 15.70 -5.31 -1.29
C GLY A 321 15.13 -6.15 -0.14
N PRO A 322 15.91 -7.13 0.37
CA PRO A 322 15.48 -7.91 1.52
C PRO A 322 15.19 -7.00 2.72
N ALA A 323 14.30 -7.45 3.60
CA ALA A 323 14.07 -6.80 4.89
C ALA A 323 15.39 -6.57 5.63
N LEU A 324 15.46 -5.44 6.34
CA LEU A 324 16.63 -5.11 7.13
C LEU A 324 16.79 -6.11 8.28
N ASN A 325 18.04 -6.39 8.63
CA ASN A 325 18.40 -7.29 9.70
C ASN A 325 19.42 -6.57 10.58
N CYS A 326 19.00 -6.15 11.76
CA CYS A 326 19.88 -5.52 12.74
C CYS A 326 20.25 -6.52 13.85
N PRO A 327 21.35 -6.28 14.58
CA PRO A 327 21.80 -7.11 15.70
C PRO A 327 20.79 -7.33 16.83
#